data_AF-A0A7L2B1K4-F1
#
_entry.id   AF-A0A7L2B1K4-F1
#
_cell.length_a   1.000
_cell.length_b   1.000
_cell.length_c   1.000
_cell.angle_alpha   90.00
_cell.angle_beta   90.00
_cell.angle_gamma   90.00
#
_symmetry.space_group_name_H-M   'P 1'
#
loop_
_entity.id
_entity.type
_entity.pdbx_description
1 polymer ?
#
loop_
_entity_poly.entity_id
_entity_poly.type
_entity_poly.pdbx_seq_one_letter_code
_entity_poly.pdbx_strand_id
1 'polypeptide(L)'
;MDKFKAALVLAGVGDALGYRNFSRENNALGAKIQQELKEIGGLENLVLSPDKWPVSDNTLMHMATAEAVITDYWCLEDLYRELVKRYVDAIDKLSGRRPDPATIEGCRELKPDNYLLAWHTPFNEKGSGFGASTKAMCLGMRYWKPERLESLIEVSIECGRMTHNHPTG
;
A
#
# COMPACT_ATOMS: atom_id res chain seq x y z
N MET A 1 -8.82 -9.83 17.92
CA MET A 1 -7.58 -10.23 17.23
C MET A 1 -7.85 -10.81 15.85
N ASP A 2 -8.78 -11.77 15.69
CA ASP A 2 -8.97 -12.46 14.40
C ASP A 2 -9.40 -11.53 13.25
N LYS A 3 -10.26 -10.54 13.53
CA LYS A 3 -10.66 -9.55 12.52
C LYS A 3 -9.48 -8.74 11.97
N PHE A 4 -8.48 -8.43 12.78
CA PHE A 4 -7.28 -7.69 12.36
C PHE A 4 -6.39 -8.56 11.49
N LYS A 5 -6.17 -9.82 11.90
CA LYS A 5 -5.43 -10.80 11.09
C LYS A 5 -6.12 -11.01 9.74
N ALA A 6 -7.43 -11.23 9.75
CA ALA A 6 -8.22 -11.39 8.55
C ALA A 6 -8.14 -10.17 7.64
N ALA A 7 -8.22 -8.94 8.18
CA ALA A 7 -8.11 -7.73 7.38
C ALA A 7 -6.78 -7.64 6.60
N LEU A 8 -5.64 -7.89 7.27
CA LEU A 8 -4.33 -7.87 6.60
C LEU A 8 -4.15 -9.02 5.62
N VAL A 9 -4.49 -10.25 6.03
CA VAL A 9 -4.31 -11.44 5.19
C VAL A 9 -5.22 -11.39 3.96
N LEU A 10 -6.50 -11.03 4.15
CA LEU A 10 -7.46 -10.97 3.04
C LEU A 10 -7.22 -9.78 2.12
N ALA A 11 -6.65 -8.67 2.61
CA ALA A 11 -6.17 -7.60 1.73
C ALA A 11 -5.07 -8.12 0.78
N GLY A 12 -4.08 -8.85 1.31
CA GLY A 12 -3.03 -9.47 0.50
C GLY A 12 -3.54 -10.55 -0.45
N VAL A 13 -4.52 -11.36 -0.02
CA VAL A 13 -5.18 -12.35 -0.90
C VAL A 13 -5.93 -11.66 -2.04
N GLY A 14 -6.70 -10.62 -1.73
CA GLY A 14 -7.44 -9.85 -2.74
C GLY A 14 -6.50 -9.21 -3.76
N ASP A 15 -5.40 -8.62 -3.27
CA ASP A 15 -4.34 -8.07 -4.12
C ASP A 15 -3.72 -9.13 -5.04
N ALA A 16 -3.28 -10.27 -4.50
CA ALA A 16 -2.71 -11.35 -5.30
C ALA A 16 -3.69 -11.90 -6.36
N LEU A 17 -4.97 -12.04 -6.01
CA LEU A 17 -6.03 -12.48 -6.91
C LEU A 17 -6.27 -11.49 -8.05
N GLY A 18 -6.27 -10.18 -7.74
CA GLY A 18 -6.43 -9.11 -8.72
C GLY A 18 -5.21 -8.96 -9.63
N TYR A 19 -4.01 -9.10 -9.07
CA TYR A 19 -2.74 -8.88 -9.75
C TYR A 19 -2.36 -10.01 -10.72
N ARG A 20 -2.56 -11.28 -10.30
CA ARG A 20 -2.39 -12.50 -11.10
C ARG A 20 -1.21 -12.46 -12.10
N ASN A 21 -0.01 -12.20 -11.57
CA ASN A 21 1.28 -12.22 -12.27
C ASN A 21 1.24 -11.64 -13.70
N PHE A 22 0.73 -10.40 -13.83
CA PHE A 22 0.73 -9.49 -14.99
C PHE A 22 0.31 -9.97 -16.38
N SER A 23 0.12 -11.26 -16.60
CA SER A 23 -0.24 -11.81 -17.91
C SER A 23 -1.65 -11.39 -18.34
N ARG A 24 -2.44 -10.78 -17.44
CA ARG A 24 -3.88 -10.56 -17.65
C ARG A 24 -4.43 -9.19 -17.24
N GLU A 25 -3.66 -8.29 -16.61
CA GLU A 25 -4.15 -6.92 -16.32
C GLU A 25 -4.51 -6.12 -17.58
N ASN A 26 -3.96 -6.49 -18.74
CA ASN A 26 -4.36 -5.92 -20.04
C ASN A 26 -5.53 -6.63 -20.71
N ASN A 27 -6.15 -7.65 -20.09
CA ASN A 27 -7.51 -8.04 -20.48
C ASN A 27 -8.47 -7.03 -19.84
N ALA A 28 -8.64 -5.88 -20.51
CA ALA A 28 -9.66 -4.86 -20.15
C ALA A 28 -11.11 -5.40 -20.15
N LEU A 29 -11.30 -6.68 -20.45
CA LEU A 29 -12.59 -7.36 -20.50
C LEU A 29 -12.76 -8.22 -19.25
N GLY A 30 -13.44 -7.67 -18.25
CA GLY A 30 -13.82 -8.41 -17.04
C GLY A 30 -14.55 -9.73 -17.33
N ALA A 31 -15.27 -9.81 -18.46
CA ALA A 31 -15.89 -11.04 -18.95
C ALA A 31 -14.88 -12.18 -19.17
N LYS A 32 -13.68 -11.87 -19.66
CA LYS A 32 -12.63 -12.87 -19.89
C LYS A 32 -12.01 -13.36 -18.59
N ILE A 33 -11.81 -12.47 -17.62
CA ILE A 33 -11.38 -12.83 -16.26
C ILE A 33 -12.39 -13.80 -15.62
N GLN A 34 -13.68 -13.51 -15.76
CA GLN A 34 -14.75 -14.37 -15.25
C GLN A 34 -14.81 -15.73 -15.96
N GLN A 35 -14.61 -15.77 -17.28
CA GLN A 35 -14.54 -17.03 -18.03
C GLN A 35 -13.37 -17.89 -17.56
N GLU A 36 -12.18 -17.30 -17.45
CA GLU A 36 -10.97 -18.01 -17.00
C GLU A 36 -11.10 -18.51 -15.56
N LEU A 37 -11.80 -17.78 -14.69
CA LEU A 37 -12.12 -18.23 -13.33
C LEU A 37 -13.04 -19.46 -13.36
N LYS A 38 -14.05 -19.48 -14.26
CA LYS A 38 -14.91 -20.65 -14.47
C LYS A 38 -14.12 -21.85 -14.99
N GLU A 39 -13.17 -21.64 -15.90
CA GLU A 39 -12.30 -22.70 -16.43
C GLU A 39 -11.40 -23.33 -15.35
N ILE A 40 -11.02 -22.55 -14.32
CA ILE A 40 -10.28 -23.03 -13.14
C ILE A 40 -11.18 -23.76 -12.13
N GLY A 41 -12.51 -23.70 -12.31
CA GLY A 41 -13.49 -24.31 -11.43
C GLY A 41 -14.02 -23.39 -10.34
N GLY A 42 -13.85 -22.08 -10.44
CA GLY A 42 -14.35 -21.12 -9.45
C GLY A 42 -13.29 -20.68 -8.43
N LEU A 43 -13.69 -19.76 -7.54
CA LEU A 43 -12.79 -19.17 -6.54
C LEU A 43 -12.45 -20.14 -5.41
N GLU A 44 -13.37 -21.03 -5.08
CA GLU A 44 -13.22 -22.08 -4.07
C GLU A 44 -12.17 -23.13 -4.45
N ASN A 45 -11.90 -23.30 -5.75
CA ASN A 45 -10.94 -24.26 -6.27
C ASN A 45 -9.57 -23.64 -6.57
N LEU A 46 -9.39 -22.35 -6.26
CA LEU A 46 -8.13 -21.66 -6.45
C LEU A 46 -7.10 -22.05 -5.39
N VAL A 47 -5.97 -22.57 -5.85
CA VAL A 47 -4.79 -22.84 -5.02
C VAL A 47 -3.79 -21.70 -5.19
N LEU A 48 -3.70 -20.83 -4.18
CA LEU A 48 -2.75 -19.73 -4.15
C LEU A 48 -1.35 -20.25 -3.88
N SER A 49 -0.38 -19.75 -4.64
CA SER A 49 1.04 -20.00 -4.43
C SER A 49 1.82 -18.74 -4.83
N PRO A 50 2.94 -18.42 -4.15
CA PRO A 50 3.71 -17.21 -4.45
C PRO A 50 4.15 -17.11 -5.92
N ASP A 51 4.43 -18.23 -6.58
CA ASP A 51 4.89 -18.25 -7.99
C ASP A 51 3.76 -17.92 -8.99
N LYS A 52 2.53 -18.37 -8.70
CA LYS A 52 1.38 -18.20 -9.60
C LYS A 52 0.53 -16.97 -9.25
N TRP A 53 0.47 -16.64 -7.97
CA TRP A 53 -0.35 -15.59 -7.37
C TRP A 53 0.50 -14.77 -6.40
N PRO A 54 1.57 -14.10 -6.88
CA PRO A 54 2.31 -13.16 -6.04
C PRO A 54 1.42 -11.97 -5.68
N VAL A 55 1.66 -11.40 -4.50
CA VAL A 55 1.10 -10.08 -4.13
C VAL A 55 1.71 -8.97 -5.00
N SER A 56 1.04 -7.85 -5.20
CA SER A 56 1.57 -6.70 -5.96
C SER A 56 2.42 -5.76 -5.08
N ASP A 57 2.80 -4.61 -5.62
CA ASP A 57 3.37 -3.50 -4.86
C ASP A 57 2.42 -2.97 -3.78
N ASN A 58 1.10 -3.05 -3.98
CA ASN A 58 0.10 -2.59 -3.01
C ASN A 58 0.26 -3.26 -1.66
N THR A 59 0.33 -4.59 -1.62
CA THR A 59 0.54 -5.32 -0.35
C THR A 59 1.90 -4.98 0.26
N LEU A 60 2.95 -4.84 -0.55
CA LEU A 60 4.28 -4.51 -0.01
C LEU A 60 4.30 -3.13 0.66
N MET A 61 3.67 -2.13 0.04
CA MET A 61 3.54 -0.80 0.60
C MET A 61 2.61 -0.78 1.81
N HIS A 62 1.50 -1.53 1.78
CA HIS A 62 0.60 -1.66 2.94
C HIS A 62 1.30 -2.30 4.14
N MET A 63 2.13 -3.32 3.90
CA MET A 63 2.96 -3.93 4.95
C MET A 63 4.03 -2.97 5.46
N ALA A 64 4.66 -2.18 4.60
CA ALA A 64 5.61 -1.14 5.02
C ALA A 64 4.95 -0.12 5.98
N THR A 65 3.72 0.32 5.68
CA THR A 65 2.94 1.18 6.59
C THR A 65 2.59 0.45 7.88
N ALA A 66 2.12 -0.80 7.78
CA ALA A 66 1.70 -1.60 8.94
C ALA A 66 2.86 -1.86 9.90
N GLU A 67 4.06 -2.11 9.37
CA GLU A 67 5.28 -2.31 10.14
C GLU A 67 5.75 -1.03 10.82
N ALA A 68 5.64 0.14 10.15
CA ALA A 68 5.98 1.41 10.76
C ALA A 68 5.08 1.75 11.96
N VAL A 69 3.76 1.56 11.83
CA VAL A 69 2.79 1.98 12.88
C VAL A 69 2.75 1.10 14.12
N ILE A 70 3.43 -0.05 14.08
CA ILE A 70 3.62 -0.94 15.24
C ILE A 70 4.99 -0.75 15.90
N THR A 71 5.85 0.13 15.37
CA THR A 71 7.09 0.50 16.06
C THR A 71 6.80 1.34 17.31
N ASP A 72 7.76 1.35 18.22
CA ASP A 72 7.75 2.25 19.37
C ASP A 72 8.20 3.65 18.92
N TYR A 73 7.25 4.59 18.86
CA TYR A 73 7.50 5.99 18.57
C TYR A 73 6.93 6.89 19.68
N TRP A 74 7.63 7.98 20.00
CA TRP A 74 7.22 8.89 21.09
C TRP A 74 6.31 10.01 20.59
N CYS A 75 6.50 10.43 19.35
CA CYS A 75 5.67 11.43 18.68
C CYS A 75 5.38 11.05 17.22
N LEU A 76 4.51 11.78 16.55
CA LEU A 76 4.17 11.50 15.15
C LEU A 76 5.36 11.73 14.20
N GLU A 77 6.27 12.65 14.51
CA GLU A 77 7.48 12.83 13.70
C GLU A 77 8.39 11.61 13.71
N ASP A 78 8.48 10.89 14.84
CA ASP A 78 9.21 9.61 14.91
C ASP A 78 8.57 8.58 13.97
N LEU A 79 7.24 8.48 14.00
CA LEU A 79 6.49 7.62 13.09
C LEU A 79 6.71 8.02 11.62
N TYR A 80 6.69 9.31 11.30
CA TYR A 80 6.89 9.78 9.93
C TYR A 80 8.30 9.49 9.41
N ARG A 81 9.33 9.60 10.27
CA ARG A 81 10.69 9.17 9.94
C ARG A 81 10.78 7.66 9.70
N GLU A 82 10.07 6.85 10.49
CA GLU A 82 10.03 5.40 10.27
C GLU A 82 9.32 5.04 8.96
N LEU A 83 8.19 5.68 8.66
CA LEU A 83 7.48 5.51 7.39
C LEU A 83 8.38 5.84 6.20
N VAL A 84 9.15 6.93 6.28
CA VAL A 84 10.13 7.29 5.24
C VAL A 84 11.13 6.16 5.00
N LYS A 85 11.76 5.63 6.05
CA LYS A 85 12.74 4.54 5.91
C LYS A 85 12.10 3.31 5.27
N ARG A 86 10.93 2.89 5.76
CA ARG A 86 10.21 1.72 5.25
C ARG A 86 9.80 1.87 3.79
N TYR A 87 9.35 3.05 3.37
CA TYR A 87 8.96 3.32 1.99
C TYR A 87 10.15 3.36 1.04
N VAL A 88 11.26 3.97 1.45
CA VAL A 88 12.50 3.96 0.67
C VAL A 88 13.03 2.52 0.52
N ASP A 89 13.10 1.76 1.61
CA ASP A 89 13.54 0.36 1.60
C ASP A 89 12.62 -0.56 0.79
N ALA A 90 11.33 -0.21 0.69
CA ALA A 90 10.36 -0.99 -0.08
C ALA A 90 10.62 -0.90 -1.59
N ILE A 91 11.18 0.21 -2.11
CA ILE A 91 11.38 0.45 -3.56
C ILE A 91 12.10 -0.73 -4.23
N ASP A 92 13.16 -1.24 -3.61
CA ASP A 92 13.96 -2.35 -4.17
C ASP A 92 13.11 -3.62 -4.38
N LYS A 93 12.11 -3.82 -3.51
CA LYS A 93 11.18 -4.97 -3.57
C LYS A 93 10.04 -4.76 -4.56
N LEU A 94 9.83 -3.55 -5.05
CA LEU A 94 8.80 -3.23 -6.05
C LEU A 94 9.26 -3.52 -7.49
N SER A 95 10.54 -3.82 -7.69
CA SER A 95 11.07 -4.17 -9.02
C SER A 95 10.32 -5.36 -9.62
N GLY A 96 9.91 -5.24 -10.88
CA GLY A 96 9.11 -6.24 -11.58
C GLY A 96 7.61 -6.25 -11.24
N ARG A 97 7.15 -5.35 -10.35
CA ARG A 97 5.75 -5.28 -9.87
C ARG A 97 4.92 -4.13 -10.45
N ARG A 98 5.42 -3.44 -11.49
CA ARG A 98 4.87 -2.22 -12.13
C ARG A 98 4.09 -1.30 -11.16
N PRO A 99 4.77 -0.79 -10.13
CA PRO A 99 4.14 0.09 -9.17
C PRO A 99 3.60 1.37 -9.81
N ASP A 100 2.64 2.00 -9.13
CA ASP A 100 2.17 3.34 -9.47
C ASP A 100 3.39 4.30 -9.62
N PRO A 101 3.56 4.99 -10.77
CA PRO A 101 4.67 5.91 -10.97
C PRO A 101 4.82 6.94 -9.85
N ALA A 102 3.71 7.47 -9.32
CA ALA A 102 3.73 8.43 -8.23
C ALA A 102 4.28 7.84 -6.92
N THR A 103 4.08 6.54 -6.68
CA THR A 103 4.71 5.84 -5.54
C THR A 103 6.23 5.85 -5.66
N ILE A 104 6.77 5.48 -6.82
CA ILE A 104 8.22 5.40 -7.03
C ILE A 104 8.87 6.79 -7.02
N GLU A 105 8.28 7.76 -7.72
CA GLU A 105 8.77 9.14 -7.75
C GLU A 105 8.74 9.75 -6.35
N GLY A 106 7.60 9.63 -5.65
CA GLY A 106 7.45 10.14 -4.29
C GLY A 106 8.45 9.52 -3.32
N CYS A 107 8.64 8.21 -3.34
CA CYS A 107 9.61 7.57 -2.44
C CYS A 107 11.06 8.02 -2.70
N ARG A 108 11.41 8.38 -3.94
CA ARG A 108 12.74 8.92 -4.27
C ARG A 108 12.97 10.35 -3.77
N GLU A 109 11.91 11.11 -3.52
CA GLU A 109 11.98 12.47 -2.98
C GLU A 109 12.06 12.50 -1.44
N LEU A 110 11.76 11.37 -0.79
CA LEU A 110 11.91 11.22 0.65
C LEU A 110 13.38 11.25 1.08
N LYS A 111 13.63 11.70 2.30
CA LYS A 111 14.98 11.99 2.80
C LYS A 111 15.26 11.19 4.07
N PRO A 112 15.57 9.88 3.97
CA PRO A 112 15.70 8.99 5.15
C PRO A 112 16.82 9.40 6.11
N ASP A 113 17.85 10.09 5.60
CA ASP A 113 18.98 10.58 6.39
C ASP A 113 18.75 11.99 6.97
N ASN A 114 17.61 12.63 6.69
CA ASN A 114 17.27 13.93 7.24
C ASN A 114 16.38 13.76 8.47
N TYR A 115 16.60 14.58 9.51
CA TYR A 115 15.80 14.54 10.72
C TYR A 115 14.53 15.41 10.62
N LEU A 116 14.64 16.56 9.95
CA LEU A 116 13.56 17.55 9.83
C LEU A 116 12.85 17.41 8.49
N LEU A 117 11.52 17.25 8.52
CA LEU A 117 10.67 17.23 7.33
C LEU A 117 11.11 16.18 6.29
N ALA A 118 11.62 15.04 6.76
CA ALA A 118 12.09 13.93 5.92
C ALA A 118 11.01 13.37 4.99
N TRP A 119 9.75 13.51 5.40
CA TRP A 119 8.56 13.01 4.75
C TRP A 119 7.84 14.02 3.87
N HIS A 120 8.30 15.28 3.84
CA HIS A 120 7.67 16.32 3.03
C HIS A 120 8.17 16.28 1.59
N THR A 121 7.23 16.10 0.66
CA THR A 121 7.44 16.20 -0.78
C THR A 121 6.67 17.41 -1.33
N PRO A 122 7.13 18.03 -2.43
CA PRO A 122 6.40 19.09 -3.12
C PRO A 122 5.03 18.61 -3.63
N PHE A 123 4.12 19.54 -3.90
CA PHE A 123 2.88 19.24 -4.60
C PHE A 123 3.18 18.62 -5.98
N ASN A 124 2.42 17.60 -6.36
CA ASN A 124 2.57 16.90 -7.63
C ASN A 124 1.24 16.84 -8.38
N GLU A 125 1.11 17.57 -9.49
CA GLU A 125 -0.10 17.54 -10.34
C GLU A 125 -0.45 16.13 -10.85
N LYS A 126 0.53 15.24 -10.95
CA LYS A 126 0.35 13.84 -11.37
C LYS A 126 0.21 12.88 -10.19
N GLY A 127 0.22 13.39 -8.95
CA GLY A 127 0.11 12.62 -7.73
C GLY A 127 -1.30 12.11 -7.41
N SER A 128 -2.22 12.06 -8.39
CA SER A 128 -3.61 11.64 -8.21
C SER A 128 -3.82 10.12 -8.30
N GLY A 129 -2.73 9.34 -8.36
CA GLY A 129 -2.74 7.88 -8.37
C GLY A 129 -3.28 7.25 -7.09
N PHE A 130 -3.54 5.94 -7.13
CA PHE A 130 -4.16 5.21 -6.03
C PHE A 130 -3.16 4.74 -4.97
N GLY A 131 -1.85 4.87 -5.21
CA GLY A 131 -0.81 4.27 -4.36
C GLY A 131 -0.76 4.81 -2.93
N ALA A 132 -1.34 5.98 -2.64
CA ALA A 132 -1.54 6.47 -1.26
C ALA A 132 -2.65 5.69 -0.55
N SER A 133 -3.78 5.51 -1.23
CA SER A 133 -4.94 4.80 -0.70
C SER A 133 -4.64 3.32 -0.41
N THR A 134 -3.95 2.61 -1.31
CA THR A 134 -3.70 1.16 -1.17
C THR A 134 -2.76 0.78 -0.04
N LYS A 135 -2.04 1.75 0.55
CA LYS A 135 -1.14 1.51 1.69
C LYS A 135 -1.65 2.03 3.03
N ALA A 136 -2.86 2.61 3.09
CA ALA A 136 -3.34 3.35 4.27
C ALA A 136 -4.30 2.54 5.18
N MET A 137 -4.83 1.39 4.75
CA MET A 137 -5.90 0.69 5.47
C MET A 137 -5.53 0.29 6.91
N CYS A 138 -4.24 -0.01 7.16
CA CYS A 138 -3.76 -0.35 8.52
C CYS A 138 -3.81 0.85 9.49
N LEU A 139 -3.89 2.09 9.00
CA LEU A 139 -4.03 3.27 9.84
C LEU A 139 -5.38 3.28 10.56
N GLY A 140 -6.45 2.91 9.86
CA GLY A 140 -7.77 2.74 10.48
C GLY A 140 -7.78 1.62 11.52
N MET A 141 -6.96 0.58 11.33
CA MET A 141 -6.76 -0.47 12.33
C MET A 141 -5.98 0.06 13.56
N ARG A 142 -4.98 0.92 13.35
CA ARG A 142 -4.17 1.51 14.43
C ARG A 142 -4.92 2.55 15.25
N TYR A 143 -5.76 3.34 14.59
CA TYR A 143 -6.51 4.48 15.14
C TYR A 143 -8.03 4.24 15.11
N TRP A 144 -8.45 2.99 15.40
CA TRP A 144 -9.85 2.54 15.27
C TRP A 144 -10.84 3.18 16.25
N LYS A 145 -10.36 3.81 17.32
CA LYS A 145 -11.21 4.40 18.36
C LYS A 145 -11.70 5.80 17.94
N PRO A 146 -12.95 6.19 18.25
CA PRO A 146 -13.47 7.51 17.90
C PRO A 146 -12.61 8.68 18.40
N GLU A 147 -12.02 8.56 19.59
CA GLU A 147 -11.17 9.61 20.18
C GLU A 147 -9.84 9.77 19.46
N ARG A 148 -9.52 8.90 18.50
CA ARG A 148 -8.31 8.94 17.66
C ARG A 148 -8.58 9.45 16.24
N LEU A 149 -9.77 9.97 15.97
CA LEU A 149 -10.15 10.44 14.64
C LEU A 149 -9.20 11.51 14.10
N GLU A 150 -8.80 12.49 14.91
CA GLU A 150 -7.85 13.53 14.50
C GLU A 150 -6.49 12.92 14.10
N SER A 151 -5.98 11.99 14.90
CA SER A 151 -4.74 11.27 14.57
C SER A 151 -4.89 10.42 13.30
N LEU A 152 -6.05 9.79 13.08
CA LEU A 152 -6.31 9.04 11.85
C LEU A 152 -6.28 9.96 10.63
N ILE A 153 -6.95 11.12 10.71
CA ILE A 153 -6.97 12.11 9.62
C ILE A 153 -5.55 12.59 9.34
N GLU A 154 -4.83 13.08 10.35
CA GLU A 154 -3.48 13.61 10.19
C GLU A 154 -2.53 12.56 9.59
N VAL A 155 -2.44 11.38 10.22
CA VAL A 155 -1.49 10.35 9.79
C VAL A 155 -1.85 9.79 8.42
N SER A 156 -3.14 9.66 8.09
CA SER A 156 -3.56 9.21 6.76
C SER A 156 -3.18 10.19 5.66
N ILE A 157 -3.33 11.50 5.91
CA ILE A 157 -2.92 12.56 4.98
C ILE A 157 -1.41 12.59 4.85
N GLU A 158 -0.66 12.56 5.95
CA GLU A 158 0.81 12.57 5.91
C GLU A 158 1.36 11.35 5.17
N CYS A 159 0.85 10.16 5.48
CA CYS A 159 1.19 8.91 4.82
C CYS A 159 0.90 8.95 3.31
N GLY A 160 -0.23 9.53 2.91
CA GLY A 160 -0.61 9.67 1.50
C GLY A 160 0.33 10.65 0.78
N ARG A 161 0.45 11.87 1.31
CA ARG A 161 1.20 12.96 0.67
C ARG A 161 2.70 12.74 0.60
N MET A 162 3.26 11.84 1.42
CA MET A 162 4.65 11.37 1.25
C MET A 162 4.96 10.93 -0.18
N THR A 163 3.99 10.38 -0.90
CA THR A 163 4.18 10.01 -2.32
C THR A 163 3.14 10.57 -3.28
N HIS A 164 1.98 10.99 -2.77
CA HIS A 164 0.85 11.53 -3.54
C HIS A 164 0.46 12.89 -2.96
N ASN A 165 1.32 13.89 -3.07
CA ASN A 165 0.97 15.23 -2.60
C ASN A 165 0.03 15.92 -3.60
N HIS A 166 -1.19 15.42 -3.64
CA HIS A 166 -2.31 15.87 -4.45
C HIS A 166 -3.61 15.48 -3.74
N PRO A 167 -4.62 16.35 -3.61
CA PRO A 167 -5.79 16.07 -2.78
C PRO A 167 -6.68 14.90 -3.25
N THR A 168 -6.57 14.51 -4.52
CA THR A 168 -7.25 13.31 -5.05
C THR A 168 -6.57 12.00 -4.66
N GLY A 169 -5.24 12.01 -4.45
CA GLY A 169 -4.47 10.81 -4.09
C GLY A 169 -4.52 10.54 -2.59
#